data_AF-A0A6L8DTN8-F1
#
_entry.id   AF-A0A6L8DTN8-F1
#
_cell.length_a   1.000
_cell.length_b   1.000
_cell.length_c   1.000
_cell.angle_alpha   90.00
_cell.angle_beta   90.00
_cell.angle_gamma   90.00
#
_symmetry.space_group_name_H-M   'P 1'
#
loop_
_entity.id
_entity.type
_entity.pdbx_description
1 polymer ?
#
loop_
_entity_poly.entity_id
_entity_poly.type
_entity_poly.pdbx_seq_one_letter_code
_entity_poly.pdbx_strand_id
1 'polypeptide(L)'
;MRAAHVAASRYRALVDRYRVASVEPAAELAVIATAAYEEGEYGILELLDARRVVVGAGLRLLELSAAARRAAIDLDLAMGGEAAP
;
A
#
# COMPACT_ATOMS: atom_id res chain seq x y z
N MET A 1 -12.29 19.09 13.84
CA MET A 1 -12.81 17.71 13.98
C MET A 1 -13.20 17.02 12.65
N ARG A 2 -14.21 17.48 11.89
CA ARG A 2 -14.71 16.79 10.67
C ARG A 2 -13.64 16.55 9.59
N ALA A 3 -12.75 17.51 9.37
CA ALA A 3 -11.69 17.39 8.36
C ALA A 3 -10.65 16.29 8.68
N ALA A 4 -10.23 16.17 9.95
CA ALA A 4 -9.29 15.12 10.39
C ALA A 4 -9.91 13.72 10.27
N HIS A 5 -11.20 13.60 10.60
CA HIS A 5 -11.94 12.34 10.45
C HIS A 5 -12.09 11.92 8.98
N VAL A 6 -12.41 12.87 8.11
CA VAL A 6 -12.48 12.64 6.66
C VAL A 6 -11.11 12.27 6.08
N ALA A 7 -10.03 12.88 6.56
CA ALA A 7 -8.67 12.53 6.13
C ALA A 7 -8.29 11.10 6.56
N ALA A 8 -8.47 10.74 7.83
CA ALA A 8 -8.14 9.41 8.34
C ALA A 8 -8.92 8.29 7.62
N SER A 9 -10.23 8.47 7.43
CA SER A 9 -11.08 7.52 6.69
C SER A 9 -10.68 7.39 5.22
N ARG A 10 -10.34 8.50 4.55
CA ARG A 10 -9.86 8.50 3.16
C ARG A 10 -8.55 7.75 3.00
N TYR A 11 -7.58 7.97 3.89
CA TYR A 11 -6.30 7.28 3.83
C TYR A 11 -6.44 5.79 4.08
N ARG A 12 -7.27 5.37 5.04
CA ARG A 12 -7.55 3.95 5.27
C ARG A 12 -8.14 3.29 4.02
N ALA A 13 -9.17 3.90 3.43
CA ALA A 13 -9.78 3.39 2.21
C ALA A 13 -8.80 3.38 1.02
N LEU A 14 -7.86 4.32 0.96
CA LEU A 14 -6.82 4.37 -0.06
C LEU A 14 -5.81 3.22 0.10
N VAL A 15 -5.38 2.93 1.34
CA VAL A 15 -4.51 1.78 1.65
C VAL A 15 -5.17 0.47 1.22
N ASP A 16 -6.43 0.27 1.61
CA ASP A 16 -7.16 -0.96 1.30
C ASP A 16 -7.33 -1.13 -0.22
N ARG A 17 -7.75 -0.07 -0.93
CA ARG A 17 -7.86 -0.11 -2.39
C ARG A 17 -6.52 -0.36 -3.07
N TYR A 18 -5.44 0.27 -2.60
CA TYR A 18 -4.13 0.11 -3.20
C TYR A 18 -3.58 -1.32 -3.01
N ARG A 19 -3.85 -1.93 -1.85
CA ARG A 19 -3.51 -3.33 -1.61
C ARG A 19 -4.15 -4.25 -2.66
N VAL A 20 -5.47 -4.16 -2.81
CA VAL A 20 -6.23 -5.02 -3.74
C VAL A 20 -5.91 -4.71 -5.19
N ALA A 21 -5.78 -3.44 -5.56
CA ALA A 21 -5.62 -3.03 -6.96
C ALA A 21 -4.16 -3.08 -7.45
N SER A 22 -3.16 -3.21 -6.57
CA SER A 22 -1.76 -3.12 -6.97
C SER A 22 -0.85 -4.13 -6.31
N VAL A 23 -0.94 -4.33 -4.99
CA VAL A 23 -0.05 -5.27 -4.29
C VAL A 23 -0.39 -6.72 -4.60
N GLU A 24 -1.67 -7.08 -4.58
CA GLU A 24 -2.12 -8.44 -4.88
C GLU A 24 -1.83 -8.83 -6.35
N PRO A 25 -2.18 -8.02 -7.37
CA PRO A 25 -1.81 -8.30 -8.76
C PRO A 25 -0.31 -8.35 -9.01
N ALA A 26 0.48 -7.51 -8.34
CA ALA A 26 1.94 -7.56 -8.47
C ALA A 26 2.49 -8.89 -7.93
N ALA A 27 1.96 -9.38 -6.81
CA ALA A 27 2.35 -10.67 -6.25
C ALA A 27 1.98 -11.83 -7.19
N GLU A 28 0.77 -11.80 -7.78
CA GLU A 28 0.33 -12.77 -8.78
C GLU A 28 1.23 -12.75 -10.02
N LEU A 29 1.56 -11.56 -10.55
CA LEU A 29 2.48 -11.40 -11.68
C LEU A 29 3.85 -12.01 -11.40
N ALA A 30 4.39 -11.85 -10.18
CA ALA A 30 5.67 -12.45 -9.82
C ALA A 30 5.63 -13.98 -9.72
N VAL A 31 4.49 -14.56 -9.34
CA VAL A 31 4.29 -16.02 -9.38
C VAL A 31 4.30 -16.50 -10.84
N ILE A 32 3.53 -15.85 -11.71
CA ILE A 32 3.48 -16.17 -13.15
C ILE A 32 4.85 -16.04 -13.79
N ALA A 33 5.55 -14.93 -13.56
CA ALA A 33 6.88 -14.70 -14.12
C ALA A 33 7.93 -15.69 -13.59
N THR A 34 7.78 -16.18 -12.35
CA THR A 34 8.65 -17.23 -11.81
C THR A 34 8.44 -18.54 -12.56
N ALA A 35 7.18 -18.98 -12.73
CA ALA A 35 6.88 -20.20 -13.48
C ALA A 35 7.34 -20.10 -14.95
N ALA A 36 7.04 -18.99 -15.62
CA ALA A 36 7.44 -18.78 -17.02
C ALA A 36 8.97 -18.75 -17.19
N TYR A 37 9.71 -18.24 -16.21
CA TYR A 37 11.19 -18.28 -16.23
C TYR A 37 11.72 -19.70 -16.05
N GLU A 38 11.12 -20.48 -15.12
CA GLU A 38 11.50 -21.88 -14.88
C GLU A 38 11.21 -22.78 -16.10
N GLU A 39 10.16 -22.46 -16.86
CA GLU A 39 9.79 -23.14 -18.11
C GLU A 39 10.59 -22.64 -19.33
N GLY A 40 11.38 -21.57 -19.16
CA GLY A 40 12.20 -20.97 -20.22
C GLY A 40 11.43 -20.08 -21.21
N GLU A 41 10.15 -19.79 -20.93
CA GLU A 41 9.34 -18.86 -21.72
C GLU A 41 9.72 -17.40 -21.44
N TYR A 42 10.13 -17.09 -20.21
CA TYR A 42 10.61 -15.76 -19.81
C TYR A 42 12.13 -15.76 -19.59
N GLY A 43 12.77 -14.64 -19.92
CA GLY A 43 14.16 -14.37 -19.57
C GLY A 43 14.32 -13.87 -18.13
N ILE A 44 15.57 -13.78 -17.69
CA ILE A 44 15.91 -13.30 -16.34
C ILE A 44 15.47 -11.84 -16.11
N LEU A 45 15.43 -11.02 -17.16
CA LEU A 45 15.04 -9.62 -17.05
C LEU A 45 13.54 -9.47 -16.78
N GLU A 46 12.70 -10.28 -17.42
CA GLU A 46 11.25 -10.31 -17.20
C GLU A 46 10.91 -10.75 -15.76
N LEU A 47 11.63 -11.76 -15.24
CA LEU A 47 11.50 -12.17 -13.85
C LEU A 47 11.90 -11.03 -12.89
N LEU A 48 13.04 -10.38 -13.14
CA LEU A 48 13.52 -9.27 -12.31
C LEU A 48 12.57 -8.06 -12.39
N ASP A 49 11.95 -7.82 -13.53
CA ASP A 49 10.95 -6.76 -13.70
C ASP A 49 9.72 -7.01 -12.83
N ALA A 50 9.15 -8.22 -12.88
CA ALA A 50 8.02 -8.60 -12.05
C ALA A 50 8.35 -8.47 -10.55
N ARG A 51 9.56 -8.90 -10.13
CA ARG A 51 10.03 -8.73 -8.75
C ARG A 51 10.20 -7.25 -8.37
N ARG A 52 10.68 -6.41 -9.28
CA ARG A 52 10.80 -4.96 -9.08
C ARG A 52 9.43 -4.32 -8.88
N VAL A 53 8.42 -4.75 -9.64
CA VAL A 53 7.03 -4.30 -9.49
C VAL A 53 6.46 -4.67 -8.10
N VAL A 54 6.69 -5.91 -7.63
CA VAL A 54 6.29 -6.32 -6.26
C VAL A 54 6.89 -5.42 -5.20
N VAL A 55 8.20 -5.19 -5.25
CA VAL A 55 8.88 -4.33 -4.26
C VAL A 55 8.35 -2.90 -4.33
N GLY A 56 8.18 -2.35 -5.54
CA GLY A 56 7.64 -1.00 -5.73
C GLY A 56 6.23 -0.84 -5.16
N ALA A 57 5.34 -1.80 -5.42
CA ALA A 57 3.99 -1.80 -4.86
C ALA A 57 4.01 -1.93 -3.32
N GLY A 58 4.87 -2.78 -2.77
CA GLY A 58 5.05 -2.91 -1.33
C GLY A 58 5.52 -1.62 -0.66
N LEU A 59 6.52 -0.95 -1.23
CA LEU A 59 7.02 0.33 -0.73
C LEU A 59 5.92 1.40 -0.74
N ARG A 60 5.17 1.49 -1.84
CA ARG A 60 4.07 2.45 -1.93
C ARG A 60 2.96 2.16 -0.91
N LEU A 61 2.63 0.89 -0.67
CA LEU A 61 1.67 0.52 0.37
C LEU A 61 2.15 0.96 1.75
N LEU A 62 3.45 0.83 2.04
CA LEU A 62 4.05 1.26 3.30
C LEU A 62 3.95 2.78 3.48
N GLU A 63 4.24 3.56 2.45
CA GLU A 63 4.08 5.02 2.46
C GLU A 63 2.63 5.43 2.76
N LEU A 64 1.66 4.82 2.06
CA LEU A 64 0.24 5.09 2.27
C LEU A 64 -0.20 4.70 3.69
N SER A 65 0.32 3.58 4.20
CA SER A 65 0.04 3.11 5.57
C SER A 65 0.62 4.05 6.62
N ALA A 66 1.82 4.60 6.39
CA ALA A 66 2.41 5.61 7.27
C ALA A 66 1.58 6.90 7.28
N ALA A 67 1.14 7.37 6.11
CA ALA A 67 0.26 8.54 6.01
C ALA A 67 -1.08 8.31 6.73
N ALA A 68 -1.68 7.12 6.58
CA ALA A 68 -2.91 6.75 7.28
C ALA A 68 -2.75 6.77 8.80
N ARG A 69 -1.65 6.21 9.32
CA ARG A 69 -1.33 6.24 10.75
C ARG A 69 -1.13 7.66 11.25
N ARG A 70 -0.44 8.52 10.49
CA ARG A 70 -0.26 9.93 10.85
C ARG A 70 -1.60 10.66 10.94
N ALA A 71 -2.47 10.49 9.95
CA ALA A 71 -3.80 11.10 9.97
C ALA A 71 -4.67 10.61 11.14
N ALA A 72 -4.52 9.34 11.55
CA ALA A 72 -5.20 8.82 12.75
C ALA A 72 -4.68 9.50 14.04
N ILE A 73 -3.36 9.65 14.19
CA ILE A 73 -2.76 10.37 15.33
C ILE A 73 -3.24 11.82 15.38
N ASP A 74 -3.26 12.52 14.24
CA ASP A 74 -3.70 13.91 14.19
C ASP A 74 -5.20 14.04 14.55
N LEU A 75 -6.03 13.03 14.22
CA LEU A 75 -7.41 12.95 14.67
C LEU A 75 -7.49 12.73 16.19
N ASP A 76 -6.72 11.80 16.73
CA ASP A 76 -6.67 11.51 18.17
C ASP A 76 -6.27 12.75 18.98
N LEU A 77 -5.27 13.51 18.51
CA LEU A 77 -4.85 14.78 19.11
C LEU A 77 -5.95 15.84 19.06
N ALA A 78 -6.66 15.95 17.93
CA ALA A 78 -7.77 16.89 17.80
C ALA A 78 -8.94 16.55 18.74
N MET A 79 -9.17 15.26 19.04
CA MET A 79 -10.18 14.82 20.00
C MET A 79 -9.71 14.97 21.45
N GLY A 80 -8.44 14.70 21.74
CA GLY A 80 -7.85 14.79 23.08
C GLY A 80 -7.61 16.22 23.56
N GLY A 81 -7.31 17.16 22.66
CA GLY A 81 -7.14 18.58 22.99
C GLY A 81 -8.44 19.31 23.35
N GLU A 82 -9.60 18.75 22.98
CA GLU A 82 -10.93 19.30 23.30
C GLU A 82 -11.42 18.89 24.71
N ALA A 83 -10.74 17.93 25.36
CA ALA A 83 -11.09 17.41 26.69
C ALA A 83 -10.27 18.05 27.84
N ALA A 84 -9.34 18.95 27.54
CA ALA A 84 -8.63 19.73 28.55
C ALA A 84 -9.40 21.06 28.82
N PRO A 85 -9.80 21.34 30.08
CA PRO A 85 -10.55 22.55 30.44
C PRO A 85 -9.73 23.84 30.35
#